data_AF-A0A495AD50-F1
#
_entry.id   AF-A0A495AD50-F1
#
_cell.length_a   1.000
_cell.length_b   1.000
_cell.length_c   1.000
_cell.angle_alpha   90.00
_cell.angle_beta   90.00
_cell.angle_gamma   90.00
#
_symmetry.space_group_name_H-M   'P 1'
#
loop_
_entity.id
_entity.type
_entity.pdbx_description
1 polymer ?
#
loop_
_entity_poly.entity_id
_entity_poly.type
_entity_poly.pdbx_seq_one_letter_code
_entity_poly.pdbx_strand_id
1 'polypeptide(L)'
;MTENPCSNGCTDERIQRIYEYLDGALTTEDLEEIHAHLTGCPECEREYNLECVIRSVMKRSCCESAPDELKRSILARIDAQCNEHPAD
;
A
#
# COMPACT_ATOMS: atom_id res chain seq x y z
N MET A 1 32.89 -10.04 14.65
CA MET A 1 31.60 -9.98 15.37
C MET A 1 30.78 -8.95 14.63
N THR A 2 30.00 -9.36 13.64
CA THR A 2 29.05 -8.47 12.94
C THR A 2 27.70 -8.75 13.53
N GLU A 3 27.37 -7.99 14.57
CA GLU A 3 26.02 -7.95 15.13
C GLU A 3 25.13 -7.39 14.02
N ASN A 4 24.28 -8.26 13.47
CA ASN A 4 23.36 -7.90 12.40
C ASN A 4 22.32 -6.96 13.01
N PRO A 5 22.19 -5.70 12.57
CA PRO A 5 21.22 -4.75 13.13
C PRO A 5 19.76 -5.20 12.94
N CYS A 6 19.52 -6.29 12.21
CA CYS A 6 18.24 -6.96 12.09
C CYS A 6 18.15 -8.14 13.09
N SER A 7 17.83 -7.85 14.36
CA SER A 7 17.85 -8.85 15.46
C SER A 7 16.87 -10.02 15.31
N ASN A 8 16.05 -10.07 14.26
CA ASN A 8 15.18 -11.21 13.93
C ASN A 8 14.97 -11.39 12.41
N GLY A 9 15.95 -11.02 11.58
CA GLY A 9 15.92 -11.25 10.13
C GLY A 9 14.87 -10.42 9.38
N CYS A 10 15.12 -10.19 8.10
CA CYS A 10 14.13 -9.67 7.16
C CYS A 10 13.10 -10.78 6.88
N THR A 11 12.26 -11.07 7.87
CA THR A 11 11.21 -12.09 7.77
C THR A 11 10.15 -11.67 6.76
N ASP A 12 9.40 -12.65 6.25
CA ASP A 12 8.24 -12.40 5.41
C ASP A 12 7.26 -11.40 6.06
N GLU A 13 7.14 -11.43 7.39
CA GLU A 13 6.34 -10.48 8.17
C GLU A 13 6.83 -9.02 8.02
N ARG A 14 8.14 -8.80 7.96
CA ARG A 14 8.69 -7.44 7.77
C ARG A 14 8.46 -6.95 6.34
N ILE A 15 8.56 -7.84 5.35
CA ILE A 15 8.21 -7.52 3.96
C ILE A 15 6.72 -7.15 3.87
N GLN A 16 5.84 -7.89 4.55
CA GLN A 16 4.42 -7.56 4.63
C GLN A 16 4.20 -6.16 5.20
N ARG A 17 4.90 -5.79 6.28
CA ARG A 17 4.82 -4.45 6.85
C ARG A 17 5.30 -3.35 5.90
N ILE A 18 6.30 -3.62 5.04
CA ILE A 18 6.72 -2.67 3.99
C ILE A 18 5.59 -2.43 2.98
N TYR A 19 4.85 -3.47 2.60
CA TYR A 19 3.67 -3.31 1.74
C TYR A 19 2.57 -2.50 2.43
N GLU A 20 2.24 -2.83 3.68
CA GLU A 20 1.24 -2.10 4.47
C GLU A 20 1.62 -0.62 4.66
N TYR A 21 2.91 -0.34 4.86
CA TYR A 21 3.47 1.01 4.92
C TYR A 21 3.26 1.77 3.60
N LEU A 22 3.59 1.13 2.47
CA LEU A 22 3.45 1.71 1.14
C LEU A 22 1.98 1.92 0.73
N ASP A 23 1.06 1.12 1.27
CA ASP A 23 -0.39 1.25 1.05
C ASP A 23 -1.07 2.23 2.01
N GLY A 24 -0.36 2.70 3.03
CA GLY A 24 -0.92 3.58 4.07
C GLY A 24 -1.91 2.85 4.98
N ALA A 25 -1.78 1.54 5.13
CA ALA A 25 -2.66 0.68 5.92
C ALA A 25 -2.20 0.49 7.37
N LEU A 26 -1.16 1.20 7.79
CA LEU A 26 -0.57 1.09 9.14
C LEU A 26 -1.15 2.13 10.12
N THR A 27 -1.13 1.78 11.40
CA THR A 27 -1.42 2.73 12.49
C THR A 27 -0.27 3.73 12.63
N THR A 28 -0.51 4.87 13.30
CA THR A 28 0.55 5.87 13.55
C THR A 28 1.76 5.28 14.29
N GLU A 29 1.52 4.39 15.24
CA GLU A 29 2.58 3.71 16.00
C GLU A 29 3.41 2.78 15.09
N ASP A 30 2.74 1.98 14.26
CA ASP A 30 3.42 1.08 13.32
C ASP A 30 4.21 1.85 12.23
N LEU A 31 3.72 3.02 11.81
CA LEU A 31 4.43 3.90 10.87
C LEU A 31 5.78 4.37 11.42
N GLU A 32 5.82 4.76 12.69
CA GLU A 32 7.06 5.20 13.35
C GLU A 32 8.03 4.04 13.54
N GLU A 33 7.53 2.87 13.95
CA GLU A 33 8.33 1.65 14.12
C GLU A 33 9.02 1.24 12.81
N ILE A 34 8.25 1.15 11.73
CA ILE A 34 8.79 0.71 10.44
C ILE A 34 9.71 1.77 9.81
N HIS A 35 9.39 3.06 9.98
CA HIS A 35 10.26 4.13 9.50
C HIS A 35 11.63 4.09 10.20
N ALA A 36 11.66 3.95 11.52
CA ALA A 36 12.90 3.77 12.27
C ALA A 36 13.70 2.56 11.76
N HIS A 37 13.03 1.44 11.49
CA HIS A 37 13.67 0.25 10.93
C HIS A 37 14.27 0.49 9.54
N LEU A 38 13.52 1.10 8.62
CA LEU A 38 14.00 1.41 7.27
C LEU A 38 15.26 2.29 7.31
N THR A 39 15.34 3.24 8.25
CA THR A 39 16.54 4.09 8.41
C THR A 39 17.74 3.36 9.05
N GLY A 40 17.49 2.30 9.82
CA GLY A 40 18.52 1.54 10.53
C GLY A 40 18.96 0.24 9.83
N CYS A 41 18.23 -0.21 8.81
CA CYS A 41 18.44 -1.49 8.16
C CYS A 41 18.59 -1.31 6.63
N PRO A 42 19.84 -1.35 6.11
CA PRO A 42 20.09 -1.13 4.68
C PRO A 42 19.51 -2.24 3.79
N GLU A 43 19.18 -3.40 4.34
CA GLU A 43 18.51 -4.47 3.59
C GLU A 43 17.03 -4.15 3.36
N CYS A 44 16.30 -3.82 4.42
CA CYS A 44 14.90 -3.40 4.31
C CYS A 44 14.74 -2.10 3.51
N GLU A 45 15.71 -1.18 3.60
CA GLU A 45 15.75 0.01 2.75
C GLU A 45 15.84 -0.34 1.25
N ARG A 46 16.63 -1.35 0.89
CA ARG A 46 16.73 -1.82 -0.51
C ARG A 46 15.41 -2.42 -0.99
N GLU A 47 14.77 -3.25 -0.18
CA GLU A 47 13.46 -3.84 -0.52
C GLU A 47 12.39 -2.77 -0.70
N TYR A 48 12.32 -1.80 0.23
CA TYR A 48 11.43 -0.65 0.10
C TYR A 48 11.64 0.13 -1.20
N ASN A 49 12.91 0.40 -1.55
CA ASN A 49 13.24 1.11 -2.78
C ASN A 49 12.87 0.30 -4.03
N LEU A 50 13.09 -1.02 -4.02
CA LEU A 50 12.67 -1.91 -5.10
C LEU A 50 11.15 -1.84 -5.31
N GLU A 51 10.38 -1.93 -4.23
CA GLU A 51 8.92 -1.82 -4.28
C GLU A 51 8.45 -0.47 -4.80
N CYS A 52 9.11 0.62 -4.41
CA CYS A 52 8.82 1.95 -4.96
C CYS A 52 9.04 2.02 -6.48
N VAL A 53 10.10 1.38 -6.99
CA VAL A 53 10.38 1.30 -8.43
C VAL A 53 9.29 0.47 -9.13
N ILE A 54 8.92 -0.67 -8.58
CA ILE A 54 7.86 -1.54 -9.13
C ILE A 54 6.55 -0.76 -9.21
N ARG A 55 6.09 -0.16 -8.11
CA ARG A 55 4.87 0.67 -8.07
C ARG A 55 4.90 1.80 -9.09
N SER A 56 6.06 2.45 -9.25
CA SER A 56 6.26 3.52 -10.24
C SER A 56 6.11 3.01 -11.68
N VAL A 57 6.67 1.83 -11.97
CA VAL A 57 6.53 1.17 -13.29
C VAL A 57 5.08 0.78 -13.53
N MET A 58 4.42 0.14 -12.56
CA MET A 58 3.01 -0.26 -12.67
C MET A 58 2.12 0.94 -12.94
N LYS A 59 2.28 2.04 -12.20
CA LYS A 59 1.52 3.28 -12.39
C LYS A 59 1.67 3.85 -13.81
N ARG A 60 2.87 3.79 -14.39
CA ARG A 60 3.12 4.24 -15.75
C ARG A 60 2.54 3.31 -16.81
N SER A 61 2.56 2.00 -16.56
CA SER A 61 2.10 1.00 -17.53
C SER A 61 0.58 0.80 -17.52
N CYS A 62 -0.07 0.96 -16.37
CA CYS A 62 -1.52 0.78 -16.19
C CYS A 62 -2.28 2.12 -16.24
N CYS A 63 -2.04 2.92 -17.29
CA CYS A 63 -2.73 4.19 -17.52
C CYS A 63 -4.09 4.04 -18.23
N GLU A 64 -4.65 2.82 -18.27
CA GLU A 64 -5.95 2.58 -18.88
C GLU A 64 -7.06 3.25 -18.05
N SER A 65 -7.80 4.14 -18.69
CA SER A 65 -8.98 4.74 -18.07
C SER A 65 -10.14 3.77 -18.16
N ALA A 66 -10.81 3.53 -17.02
CA ALA A 66 -12.04 2.74 -17.01
C ALA A 66 -13.04 3.29 -18.05
N PRO A 67 -13.66 2.42 -18.87
CA PRO A 67 -14.62 2.84 -19.89
C PRO A 67 -15.75 3.68 -19.28
N ASP A 68 -16.17 4.74 -19.97
CA ASP A 68 -17.22 5.62 -19.45
C ASP A 68 -18.55 4.91 -19.25
N GLU A 69 -18.80 3.84 -19.99
CA GLU A 69 -19.98 2.99 -19.81
C GLU A 69 -19.98 2.29 -18.45
N LEU A 70 -18.81 1.79 -18.01
CA LEU A 70 -18.67 1.18 -16.69
C LEU A 70 -18.90 2.22 -15.58
N LYS A 71 -18.34 3.43 -15.73
CA LYS A 71 -18.58 4.54 -14.79
C LYS A 71 -20.07 4.88 -14.69
N ARG A 72 -20.74 5.02 -15.84
CA ARG A 72 -22.19 5.30 -15.89
C ARG A 72 -23.01 4.19 -15.23
N SER A 73 -22.68 2.92 -15.50
CA SER A 73 -23.35 1.76 -14.91
C SER A 73 -23.21 1.73 -13.38
N ILE A 74 -22.00 1.99 -12.86
CA ILE A 74 -21.74 2.04 -11.42
C ILE A 74 -22.54 3.18 -10.77
N LEU A 75 -22.48 4.39 -11.33
CA LEU A 75 -23.21 5.54 -10.80
C LEU A 75 -24.72 5.31 -10.77
N ALA A 76 -25.29 4.72 -11.83
CA ALA A 76 -26.71 4.39 -11.89
C ALA A 76 -27.13 3.38 -10.80
N ARG A 77 -26.27 2.39 -10.50
CA ARG A 77 -26.53 1.42 -9.44
C ARG A 77 -26.45 2.03 -8.04
N ILE A 78 -25.50 2.94 -7.81
CA ILE A 78 -25.38 3.67 -6.54
C ILE A 78 -26.61 4.57 -6.34
N ASP A 79 -27.00 5.31 -7.37
CA ASP A 79 -28.18 6.18 -7.34
C ASP A 79 -29.46 5.40 -7.02
N ALA A 80 -29.67 4.26 -7.68
CA ALA A 80 -30.79 3.37 -7.37
C ALA A 80 -30.79 2.93 -5.90
N GLN A 81 -29.65 2.47 -5.36
CA GLN A 81 -29.58 2.04 -3.96
C GLN A 81 -29.76 3.18 -2.96
N CYS A 82 -29.29 4.39 -3.27
CA CYS A 82 -29.48 5.55 -2.41
C CYS A 82 -30.93 6.07 -2.46
N ASN A 83 -31.60 5.98 -3.60
CA ASN A 83 -32.99 6.40 -3.77
C ASN A 83 -34.01 5.39 -3.20
N GLU A 84 -33.58 4.17 -2.90
CA GLU A 84 -34.36 3.12 -2.23
C GLU A 84 -34.33 3.20 -0.69
N HIS A 85 -33.55 4.12 -0.11
CA HIS A 85 -33.58 4.42 1.32
C HIS A 85 -34.37 5.72 1.55
N PRO A 86 -35.72 5.67 1.62
CA PRO A 86 -36.50 6.83 2.04
C PRO A 86 -36.03 7.23 3.44
N ALA A 87 -35.68 8.51 3.58
CA ALA A 87 -35.36 9.13 4.86
C ALA A 87 -36.43 8.78 5.92
N ASP A 88 -35.99 8.13 6.99
CA ASP A 88 -36.57 8.36 8.32
C ASP A 88 -36.21 9.78 8.79
#